data_AF-A0A432XR05-F1
#
_entry.id   AF-A0A432XR05-F1
#
_cell.length_a   1.000
_cell.length_b   1.000
_cell.length_c   1.000
_cell.angle_alpha   90.00
_cell.angle_beta   90.00
_cell.angle_gamma   90.00
#
_symmetry.space_group_name_H-M   'P 1'
#
loop_
_entity.id
_entity.type
_entity.pdbx_description
1 polymer ?
#
loop_
_entity_poly.entity_id
_entity_poly.type
_entity_poly.pdbx_seq_one_letter_code
_entity_poly.pdbx_strand_id
1 'polypeptide(L)' 'MSKGKRYTEEFKVEAVKQVTERGHSVYDVADRLGISVKSLYDWRAKY' A
#
# COMPACT_ATOMS: atom_id res chain seq x y z
N MET A 1 -15.27 17.17 7.55
CA MET A 1 -14.53 16.65 6.38
C MET A 1 -13.18 16.12 6.85
N SER A 2 -13.12 14.83 7.18
CA SER A 2 -11.89 14.19 7.68
C SER A 2 -10.84 14.21 6.57
N LYS A 3 -9.70 14.89 6.79
CA LYS A 3 -8.55 14.77 5.89
C LYS A 3 -8.15 13.29 5.87
N GLY A 4 -8.37 12.61 4.73
CA GLY A 4 -7.97 11.21 4.58
C GLY A 4 -6.49 11.03 4.94
N LYS A 5 -6.13 9.89 5.53
CA LYS A 5 -4.73 9.57 5.86
C LYS A 5 -3.87 9.77 4.61
N ARG A 6 -2.93 10.71 4.67
CA ARG A 6 -1.99 10.98 3.59
C ARG A 6 -0.73 10.17 3.84
N TYR A 7 -0.44 9.25 2.94
CA TYR A 7 0.82 8.52 2.90
C TYR A 7 1.75 9.23 1.92
N THR A 8 3.05 9.29 2.27
CA THR A 8 4.09 9.82 1.38
C THR A 8 4.22 8.94 0.15
N GLU A 9 4.73 9.50 -0.95
CA GLU A 9 4.92 8.74 -2.19
C GLU A 9 5.91 7.59 -1.99
N GLU A 10 7.02 7.83 -1.28
CA GLU A 10 8.01 6.82 -0.92
C GLU A 10 7.38 5.65 -0.16
N PHE A 11 6.48 5.92 0.78
CA PHE A 11 5.77 4.87 1.52
C PHE A 11 4.91 4.00 0.60
N LYS A 12 4.19 4.62 -0.34
CA LYS A 12 3.33 3.88 -1.29
C LYS A 12 4.16 3.01 -2.21
N VAL A 13 5.26 3.54 -2.73
CA VAL A 13 6.17 2.80 -3.61
C VAL A 13 6.76 1.59 -2.87
N GLU A 14 7.22 1.77 -1.64
CA GLU A 14 7.78 0.66 -0.86
C GLU A 14 6.73 -0.40 -0.52
N ALA A 15 5.49 0.00 -0.23
CA ALA A 15 4.39 -0.92 -0.02
C ALA A 15 4.07 -1.74 -1.29
N VAL A 16 4.10 -1.11 -2.47
CA VAL A 16 3.89 -1.80 -3.75
C VAL A 16 5.04 -2.77 -4.05
N LYS A 17 6.30 -2.37 -3.81
CA LYS A 17 7.48 -3.24 -3.99
C LYS A 17 7.43 -4.50 -3.12
N GLN A 18 6.90 -4.41 -1.90
CA GLN A 18 6.71 -5.61 -1.07
C GLN A 18 5.77 -6.64 -1.71
N VAL A 19 4.77 -6.18 -2.47
CA VAL A 19 3.84 -7.06 -3.19
C VAL A 19 4.44 -7.55 -4.51
N THR A 20 5.10 -6.67 -5.27
CA THR A 20 5.57 -6.98 -6.63
C THR A 20 6.94 -7.64 -6.68
N GLU A 21 7.90 -7.16 -5.90
CA GLU A 21 9.28 -7.67 -5.90
C GLU A 21 9.47 -8.80 -4.90
N ARG A 22 8.89 -8.67 -3.70
CA ARG A 22 9.05 -9.67 -2.62
C ARG A 22 7.97 -10.76 -2.63
N GLY A 23 6.96 -10.62 -3.48
CA GLY A 23 5.90 -11.61 -3.66
C GLY A 23 4.96 -11.78 -2.47
N HIS A 24 4.90 -10.80 -1.55
CA HIS A 24 3.95 -10.85 -0.45
C HIS A 24 2.51 -10.62 -0.92
N SER A 25 1.54 -11.19 -0.23
CA SER A 25 0.14 -10.93 -0.54
C SER A 25 -0.24 -9.49 -0.20
N VAL A 26 -1.17 -8.92 -0.98
CA VAL A 26 -1.70 -7.57 -0.71
C VAL A 26 -2.33 -7.50 0.69
N TYR A 27 -2.94 -8.60 1.15
CA TYR A 27 -3.57 -8.66 2.46
C TYR A 27 -2.55 -8.60 3.59
N ASP A 28 -1.49 -9.41 3.53
CA ASP A 28 -0.45 -9.45 4.57
C ASP A 28 0.30 -8.11 4.67
N VAL A 29 0.60 -7.49 3.53
CA VAL A 29 1.27 -6.19 3.50
C VAL A 29 0.36 -5.10 4.06
N ALA A 30 -0.93 -5.11 3.72
CA ALA A 30 -1.89 -4.14 4.23
C ALA A 30 -2.09 -4.26 5.75
N ASP A 31 -2.22 -5.49 6.26
CA ASP A 31 -2.35 -5.77 7.69
C ASP A 31 -1.09 -5.33 8.47
N ARG A 32 0.10 -5.73 7.99
CA ARG A 32 1.39 -5.35 8.60
C ARG A 32 1.62 -3.84 8.62
N LEU A 33 1.22 -3.13 7.57
CA LEU A 33 1.40 -1.68 7.45
C LEU A 33 0.24 -0.88 8.08
N GLY A 34 -0.82 -1.55 8.56
CA GLY A 34 -1.99 -0.89 9.15
C GLY A 34 -2.76 -0.01 8.16
N ILE A 35 -2.74 -0.38 6.88
CA ILE A 35 -3.42 0.33 5.78
C ILE A 35 -4.59 -0.48 5.24
N SER A 36 -5.47 0.16 4.48
CA SER A 36 -6.54 -0.58 3.81
C SER A 36 -5.99 -1.34 2.61
N VAL A 37 -6.44 -2.59 2.46
CA VAL A 37 -6.15 -3.43 1.28
C VAL A 37 -6.52 -2.69 -0.02
N LYS A 38 -7.64 -1.94 -0.01
CA LYS A 38 -8.08 -1.12 -1.14
C LYS A 38 -7.03 -0.09 -1.56
N SER A 39 -6.45 0.64 -0.59
CA SER A 39 -5.40 1.62 -0.88
C SER A 39 -4.19 0.97 -1.53
N LEU A 40 -3.82 -0.24 -1.10
CA LEU A 40 -2.68 -0.95 -1.67
C LEU A 40 -2.94 -1.44 -3.11
N TYR A 41 -4.17 -1.88 -3.42
CA TYR A 41 -4.60 -2.13 -4.80
C TYR A 41 -4.55 -0.87 -5.66
N ASP A 42 -5.06 0.25 -5.15
CA ASP A 42 -5.07 1.53 -5.87
C ASP A 42 -3.64 2.02 -6.14
N TRP A 43 -2.69 1.80 -5.22
CA TRP A 43 -1.29 2.16 -5.42
C TRP A 43 -0.59 1.22 -6.39
N ARG A 44 -0.84 -0.10 -6.32
CA ARG A 44 -0.30 -1.07 -7.28
C ARG A 44 -0.79 -0.81 -8.72
N ALA A 45 -1.97 -0.23 -8.88
CA ALA A 45 -2.46 0.17 -10.20
C ALA A 45 -1.80 1.46 -10.72
N LYS A 46 -1.20 2.25 -9.83
CA LYS A 46 -0.61 3.57 -10.14
C LYS A 46 0.91 3.54 -10.27
N TYR A 47 1.59 2.64 -9.54
CA TYR A 47 3.04 2.44 -9.52
C TYR A 47 3.37 1.03 -10.00
#